data_AF-A0A8T1TTL6-F1
#
_entry.id   AF-A0A8T1TTL6-F1
#
_cell.length_a   1.000
_cell.length_b   1.000
_cell.length_c   1.000
_cell.angle_alpha   90.00
_cell.angle_beta   90.00
_cell.angle_gamma   90.00
#
_symmetry.space_group_name_H-M   'P 1'
#
loop_
_entity.id
_entity.type
_entity.pdbx_description
1 polymer ?
#
loop_
_entity_poly.entity_id
_entity_poly.type
_entity_poly.pdbx_seq_one_letter_code
_entity_poly.pdbx_strand_id
1 'polypeptide(L)'
;MLYEQLKGTANVYTMDHRGSGRSTFLDCTAAQSITNGAPRGKEIEPSEVPSCAKVMERKYGDLAAFSPTSAAKDLITLILLKLLDTFWMGLQ
;
A
#
# COMPACT_ATOMS: atom_id res chain seq x y z
N MET A 1 17.03 0.68 16.41
CA MET A 1 15.73 0.44 15.73
C MET A 1 14.60 1.02 16.57
N LEU A 2 13.46 1.46 16.00
CA LEU A 2 12.38 2.15 16.74
C LEU A 2 11.89 1.37 17.98
N TYR A 3 11.82 0.04 17.89
CA TYR A 3 11.50 -0.85 19.01
C TYR A 3 12.45 -0.69 20.22
N GLU A 4 13.75 -0.51 19.98
CA GLU A 4 14.76 -0.30 21.03
C GLU A 4 14.65 1.10 21.64
N GLN A 5 14.35 2.12 20.83
CA GLN A 5 14.10 3.48 21.33
C GLN A 5 12.87 3.52 22.25
N LEU A 6 11.89 2.67 21.98
CA LEU A 6 10.70 2.46 22.81
C LEU A 6 10.95 1.47 23.96
N LYS A 7 12.19 1.01 24.19
CA LYS A 7 12.57 0.10 25.28
C LYS A 7 11.71 -1.18 25.35
N GLY A 8 11.18 -1.64 24.23
CA GLY A 8 10.29 -2.81 24.18
C GLY A 8 8.94 -2.63 24.88
N THR A 9 8.53 -1.41 25.23
CA THR A 9 7.23 -1.16 25.90
C THR A 9 6.06 -0.98 24.95
N ALA A 10 6.32 -1.03 23.64
CA ALA A 10 5.32 -0.91 22.60
C ALA A 10 5.60 -1.89 21.45
N ASN A 11 4.53 -2.45 20.89
CA ASN A 11 4.58 -3.21 19.65
C ASN A 11 4.64 -2.24 18.47
N VAL A 12 5.64 -2.41 17.60
CA VAL A 12 5.80 -1.60 16.39
C VAL A 12 5.33 -2.39 15.19
N TYR A 13 4.29 -1.90 14.53
CA TYR A 13 3.77 -2.49 13.30
C TYR A 13 4.07 -1.55 12.13
N THR A 14 4.63 -2.09 11.06
CA THR A 14 4.73 -1.41 9.77
C THR A 14 3.80 -2.09 8.78
N MET A 15 3.18 -1.29 7.92
CA MET A 15 2.37 -1.81 6.83
C MET A 15 2.73 -1.09 5.54
N ASP A 16 2.79 -1.85 4.46
CA ASP A 16 2.72 -1.27 3.13
C ASP A 16 1.26 -0.95 2.87
N HIS A 17 0.93 0.34 2.76
CA HIS A 17 -0.43 0.74 2.45
C HIS A 17 -0.85 0.18 1.08
N ARG A 18 -2.16 0.01 0.88
CA ARG A 18 -2.70 -0.46 -0.40
C ARG A 18 -2.07 0.29 -1.58
N GLY A 19 -1.73 -0.40 -2.64
CA GLY A 19 -1.07 0.19 -3.79
C GLY A 19 0.47 0.19 -3.73
N SER A 20 1.06 -0.19 -2.59
CA SER A 20 2.51 -0.13 -2.36
C SER A 20 3.10 -1.44 -1.81
N GLY A 21 4.43 -1.57 -1.93
CA GLY A 21 5.23 -2.63 -1.31
C GLY A 21 4.65 -4.04 -1.48
N ARG A 22 4.45 -4.72 -0.34
CA ARG A 22 3.93 -6.09 -0.25
C ARG A 22 2.40 -6.19 -0.29
N SER A 23 1.70 -5.06 -0.27
CA SER A 23 0.27 -5.01 -0.59
C SER A 23 0.07 -5.19 -2.10
N THR A 24 -1.14 -5.01 -2.61
CA THR A 24 -1.34 -4.97 -4.08
C THR A 24 -0.55 -3.80 -4.66
N PHE A 25 0.64 -4.08 -5.19
CA PHE A 25 1.52 -3.08 -5.76
C PHE A 25 0.95 -2.58 -7.09
N LEU A 26 0.76 -1.27 -7.22
CA LEU A 26 0.37 -0.66 -8.49
C LEU A 26 1.60 -0.52 -9.37
N ASP A 27 1.71 -1.42 -10.34
CA ASP A 27 2.79 -1.41 -11.33
C ASP A 27 2.30 -1.04 -12.74
N CYS A 28 2.86 0.05 -13.26
CA CYS A 28 2.59 0.58 -14.60
C CYS A 28 3.43 -0.07 -15.71
N THR A 29 4.06 -1.23 -15.47
CA THR A 29 4.91 -1.95 -16.44
C THR A 29 4.27 -2.14 -17.83
N ALA A 30 2.95 -2.31 -17.91
CA ALA A 30 2.27 -2.42 -19.20
C ALA A 30 2.22 -1.10 -20.00
N ALA A 31 2.31 0.07 -19.35
CA ALA A 31 2.42 1.38 -19.99
C ALA A 31 3.89 1.69 -20.36
N GLN A 32 4.85 1.29 -19.52
CA GLN A 32 6.29 1.43 -19.76
C GLN A 32 6.83 0.55 -20.90
N SER A 33 6.03 -0.41 -21.39
CA SER A 33 6.33 -1.21 -22.59
C SER A 33 6.06 -0.45 -23.90
N ILE A 34 5.29 0.65 -23.87
CA ILE A 34 4.79 1.35 -25.07
C ILE A 34 5.64 2.58 -25.41
N THR A 35 6.38 3.10 -24.42
CA THR A 35 7.30 4.23 -24.56
C THR A 35 8.66 3.83 -24.02
N ASN A 36 9.71 4.05 -24.82
CA ASN A 36 11.10 3.68 -24.53
C ASN A 36 11.41 3.85 -23.04
N GLY A 37 11.61 2.73 -22.33
CA GLY A 37 11.80 2.71 -20.90
C GLY A 37 12.80 3.77 -20.47
N ALA A 38 12.41 4.61 -19.51
CA ALA A 38 13.31 5.58 -18.91
C ALA A 38 14.56 4.82 -18.41
N PRO A 39 15.78 5.37 -18.58
CA PRO A 39 17.04 4.73 -18.16
C PRO A 39 17.07 4.32 -16.67
N ARG A 40 16.13 4.85 -15.87
CA ARG A 40 15.95 4.60 -14.44
C ARG A 40 14.62 3.88 -14.22
N GLY A 41 14.62 2.56 -14.45
CA GLY A 41 13.45 1.71 -14.24
C GLY A 41 12.80 2.00 -12.88
N LYS A 42 11.50 2.34 -12.93
CA LYS A 42 10.53 2.70 -11.86
C LYS A 42 10.03 4.14 -11.88
N GLU A 43 10.66 5.07 -12.59
CA GLU A 43 10.08 6.40 -12.80
C GLU A 43 9.03 6.34 -13.93
N ILE A 44 7.85 6.90 -13.68
CA ILE A 44 6.79 7.10 -14.66
C ILE A 44 6.91 8.53 -15.16
N GLU A 45 7.03 8.72 -16.46
CA GLU A 45 6.99 10.06 -17.02
C GLU A 45 5.58 10.65 -16.82
N PRO A 46 5.42 11.94 -16.49
CA PRO A 46 4.10 12.54 -16.31
C PRO A 46 3.14 12.31 -17.48
N SER A 47 3.66 12.15 -18.71
CA SER A 47 2.91 11.83 -19.92
C SER A 47 2.35 10.41 -19.96
N GLU A 48 2.92 9.47 -19.21
CA GLU A 48 2.51 8.06 -19.14
C GLU A 48 1.39 7.83 -18.10
N VAL A 49 1.22 8.77 -17.15
CA VAL A 49 0.25 8.67 -16.05
C VAL A 49 -1.19 8.39 -16.54
N PRO A 50 -1.74 9.06 -17.58
CA PRO A 50 -3.08 8.77 -18.05
C PRO A 50 -3.23 7.35 -18.63
N SER A 51 -2.21 6.89 -19.35
CA SER A 51 -2.20 5.53 -19.92
C SER A 51 -2.12 4.48 -18.80
N CYS A 52 -1.26 4.71 -17.81
CA CYS A 52 -1.19 3.82 -16.65
C CYS A 52 -2.52 3.80 -15.88
N ALA A 53 -3.11 4.95 -15.58
CA ALA A 53 -4.38 5.02 -14.87
C ALA A 53 -5.46 4.19 -15.57
N LYS A 54 -5.52 4.24 -16.91
CA LYS A 54 -6.46 3.43 -17.70
C LYS A 54 -6.19 1.93 -17.62
N VAL A 55 -4.93 1.51 -17.63
CA VAL A 55 -4.56 0.10 -17.43
C VAL A 55 -4.95 -0.36 -16.03
N MET A 56 -4.71 0.48 -15.02
CA MET A 56 -5.06 0.19 -13.63
C MET A 56 -6.56 0.09 -13.43
N GLU A 57 -7.33 1.03 -14.00
CA GLU A 57 -8.79 1.03 -13.90
C GLU A 57 -9.39 -0.22 -14.55
N ARG A 58 -8.85 -0.66 -15.69
CA ARG A 58 -9.26 -1.93 -16.32
C ARG A 58 -8.95 -3.15 -15.46
N LYS A 59 -7.83 -3.14 -14.72
CA LYS A 59 -7.38 -4.27 -13.91
C LYS A 59 -8.09 -4.35 -12.56
N TYR A 60 -8.31 -3.21 -11.92
CA TYR A 60 -8.76 -3.12 -10.53
C TYR A 60 -10.13 -2.45 -10.35
N GLY A 61 -10.71 -1.88 -11.40
CA GLY A 61 -11.94 -1.09 -11.32
C GLY A 61 -11.67 0.31 -10.75
N ASP A 62 -12.53 0.76 -9.84
CA ASP A 62 -12.44 2.10 -9.26
C ASP A 62 -11.13 2.30 -8.48
N LEU A 63 -10.26 3.18 -8.99
CA LEU A 63 -8.97 3.50 -8.38
C LEU A 63 -9.10 4.31 -7.08
N ALA A 64 -10.29 4.84 -6.74
CA ALA A 64 -10.54 5.39 -5.41
C ALA A 64 -10.35 4.33 -4.31
N ALA A 65 -10.47 3.04 -4.67
CA ALA A 65 -10.09 1.94 -3.81
C ALA A 65 -8.63 2.03 -3.35
N PHE A 66 -7.71 2.65 -4.11
CA PHE A 66 -6.30 2.82 -3.73
C PHE A 66 -5.97 4.19 -3.11
N SER A 67 -6.97 5.02 -2.84
CA SER A 67 -6.78 6.36 -2.30
C SER A 67 -6.20 6.36 -0.87
N PRO A 68 -5.60 7.49 -0.42
CA PRO A 68 -5.19 7.66 0.97
C PRO A 68 -6.33 7.46 1.98
N THR A 69 -7.56 7.85 1.63
CA THR A 69 -8.75 7.64 2.45
C THR A 69 -9.03 6.16 2.67
N SER A 70 -8.94 5.37 1.60
CA SER A 70 -9.11 3.92 1.67
C SER A 70 -7.97 3.29 2.48
N ALA A 71 -6.72 3.73 2.28
CA ALA A 71 -5.57 3.31 3.10
C ALA A 71 -5.76 3.61 4.60
N ALA A 72 -6.35 4.76 4.95
CA ALA A 72 -6.67 5.08 6.35
C ALA A 72 -7.71 4.14 6.95
N LYS A 73 -8.68 3.66 6.16
CA LYS A 73 -9.65 2.65 6.62
C LYS A 73 -8.99 1.29 6.89
N ASP A 74 -7.92 0.95 6.19
CA ASP A 74 -7.14 -0.27 6.47
C ASP A 74 -6.46 -0.18 7.84
N LEU A 75 -5.92 0.99 8.20
CA LEU A 75 -5.35 1.22 9.53
C LEU A 75 -6.38 1.00 10.63
N ILE A 76 -7.60 1.53 10.46
CA ILE A 76 -8.70 1.32 11.42
C ILE A 76 -8.99 -0.19 11.55
N THR A 77 -9.09 -0.88 10.42
CA THR A 77 -9.34 -2.33 10.41
C THR A 77 -8.24 -3.11 11.13
N LEU A 78 -6.97 -2.77 10.89
CA LEU A 78 -5.83 -3.41 11.55
C LEU A 78 -5.80 -3.14 13.06
N ILE A 79 -6.08 -1.91 13.48
CA ILE A 79 -6.19 -1.56 14.91
C ILE A 79 -7.29 -2.38 15.56
N LEU A 80 -8.47 -2.45 14.95
CA LEU A 80 -9.59 -3.22 15.48
C LEU A 80 -9.29 -4.73 15.55
N LEU A 81 -8.67 -5.31 14.52
CA LEU A 81 -8.25 -6.70 14.52
C LEU A 81 -7.25 -7.00 15.64
N LYS A 82 -6.24 -6.13 15.82
CA LYS A 82 -5.24 -6.30 16.88
C LYS A 82 -5.80 -6.12 18.28
N LEU A 83 -6.75 -5.20 18.46
CA LEU A 83 -7.45 -5.04 19.73
C LEU A 83 -8.31 -6.26 20.07
N LEU A 84 -8.97 -6.86 19.07
CA LEU A 84 -9.68 -8.13 19.24
C LEU A 84 -8.70 -9.24 19.63
N ASP A 85 -7.60 -9.43 18.91
CA ASP A 85 -6.57 -10.43 19.25
C ASP A 85 -6.07 -10.25 20.70
N THR A 86 -5.80 -9.00 21.10
CA THR A 86 -5.33 -8.67 22.46
C THR A 86 -6.40 -8.97 23.52
N PHE A 87 -7.67 -8.69 23.21
CA PHE A 87 -8.80 -9.01 24.09
C PHE A 87 -8.96 -10.52 24.28
N TRP A 88 -8.86 -11.31 23.20
CA TRP A 88 -8.90 -12.77 23.28
C TRP A 88 -7.71 -13.36 24.04
N MET A 89 -6.50 -12.81 23.87
CA MET A 89 -5.30 -13.24 24.61
C MET A 89 -5.34 -12.88 26.10
N GLY A 90 -6.15 -11.88 26.51
CA GLY A 90 -6.33 -11.50 27.92
C GLY A 90 -7.45 -12.25 28.65
N LEU A 91 -8.18 -13.12 27.95
CA LEU A 91 -9.28 -13.94 28.47
C LEU A 91 -8.86 -15.37 28.82
N GLN A 92 -7.55 -15.65 28.86
CA GLN A 92 -6.95 -16.95 29.11
C GLN A 92 -5.84 -16.84 30.16
#